data_AF-A0A2A2V4J2-F1
#
_entry.id   AF-A0A2A2V4J2-F1
#
_cell.length_a   1.000
_cell.length_b   1.000
_cell.length_c   1.000
_cell.angle_alpha   90.00
_cell.angle_beta   90.00
_cell.angle_gamma   90.00
#
_symmetry.space_group_name_H-M   'P 1'
#
loop_
_entity.id
_entity.type
_entity.pdbx_description
1 polymer ?
#
loop_
_entity_poly.entity_id
_entity_poly.type
_entity_poly.pdbx_seq_one_letter_code
_entity_poly.pdbx_strand_id
1 'polypeptide(L)'
;MRCTIGVIDGYAFVWRGLVAAISICAATAATAKPPGADAVMIRMIACEGEDVRMEVYLPLSVDRHMRGGQSVIGYYALDLTAVNKGKPLEPVRVTLSTDEKIVTVDQYLRGLPPTRIPVAGGTVDFDQRFATHAKCGPFQSQDPNFGN
;
A
#
# COMPACT_ATOMS: atom_id res chain seq x y z
N MET A 1 -9.96 -30.57 11.28
CA MET A 1 -10.02 -32.05 11.23
C MET A 1 -8.60 -32.57 11.42
N ARG A 2 -8.36 -33.37 12.46
CA ARG A 2 -7.02 -33.87 12.84
C ARG A 2 -6.66 -35.05 11.94
N CYS A 3 -5.51 -34.99 11.27
CA CYS A 3 -4.95 -36.16 10.59
C CYS A 3 -3.60 -36.48 11.21
N THR A 4 -3.61 -37.49 12.08
CA THR A 4 -2.44 -38.20 12.61
C THR A 4 -1.85 -39.07 11.50
N ILE A 5 -0.57 -38.90 11.18
CA ILE A 5 0.17 -39.83 10.32
C ILE A 5 1.10 -40.62 11.21
N GLY A 6 0.88 -41.93 11.25
CA GLY A 6 1.63 -42.89 12.04
C GLY A 6 3.05 -43.07 11.50
N VAL A 7 3.98 -43.27 12.43
CA VAL A 7 5.36 -43.69 12.18
C VAL A 7 5.35 -45.20 11.92
N ILE A 8 5.90 -45.61 10.78
CA ILE A 8 6.25 -47.01 10.53
C ILE A 8 7.78 -47.05 10.43
N ASP A 9 8.38 -47.68 11.44
CA ASP A 9 9.78 -48.05 11.53
C ASP A 9 9.99 -49.39 10.79
N GLY A 10 11.11 -49.53 10.07
CA GLY A 10 11.51 -50.84 9.50
C GLY A 10 12.20 -50.82 8.13
N TYR A 11 13.54 -50.85 8.16
CA TYR A 11 14.49 -51.54 7.28
C TYR A 11 14.18 -51.73 5.77
N ALA A 12 15.02 -51.17 4.90
CA ALA A 12 15.92 -51.94 4.02
C ALA A 12 16.57 -51.04 2.96
N PHE A 13 17.89 -51.14 2.86
CA PHE A 13 18.76 -50.47 1.91
C PHE A 13 18.57 -51.08 0.51
N VAL A 14 17.89 -50.39 -0.41
CA VAL A 14 17.96 -50.68 -1.85
C VAL A 14 18.13 -49.38 -2.62
N TRP A 15 19.33 -49.23 -3.16
CA TRP A 15 19.80 -48.18 -4.03
C TRP A 15 19.00 -48.16 -5.34
N ARG A 16 18.05 -47.22 -5.48
CA ARG A 16 17.53 -46.75 -6.77
C ARG A 16 17.27 -45.26 -6.68
N GLY A 17 17.88 -44.51 -7.60
CA GLY A 17 17.97 -43.05 -7.58
C GLY A 17 16.61 -42.38 -7.43
N LEU A 18 16.48 -41.56 -6.38
CA LEU A 18 15.33 -40.71 -6.17
C LEU A 18 15.66 -39.32 -6.71
N VAL A 19 15.03 -38.97 -7.84
CA VAL A 19 15.07 -37.61 -8.39
C VAL A 19 14.41 -36.69 -7.36
N ALA A 20 15.20 -35.85 -6.71
CA ALA A 20 14.70 -34.81 -5.83
C ALA A 20 13.95 -33.77 -6.69
N ALA A 21 12.63 -33.86 -6.72
CA ALA A 21 11.79 -32.81 -7.27
C ALA A 21 11.87 -31.58 -6.34
N ILE A 22 12.82 -30.69 -6.64
CA ILE A 22 12.88 -29.36 -6.03
C ILE A 22 11.68 -28.59 -6.59
N SER A 23 10.56 -28.66 -5.89
CA SER A 23 9.41 -27.80 -6.16
C SER A 23 9.77 -26.39 -5.69
N ILE A 24 10.44 -25.65 -6.56
CA ILE A 24 10.68 -24.21 -6.40
C ILE A 24 9.30 -23.56 -6.51
N CYS A 25 8.65 -23.32 -5.37
CA CYS A 25 7.59 -22.34 -5.27
C CYS A 25 8.21 -20.99 -5.60
N ALA A 26 8.23 -20.63 -6.88
CA ALA A 26 8.44 -19.26 -7.31
C ALA A 26 7.26 -18.45 -6.76
N ALA A 27 7.46 -17.85 -5.58
CA ALA A 27 6.61 -16.78 -5.12
C ALA A 27 6.70 -15.69 -6.19
N THR A 28 5.71 -15.64 -7.06
CA THR A 28 5.55 -14.56 -8.03
C THR A 28 5.48 -13.27 -7.22
N ALA A 29 6.57 -12.52 -7.19
CA ALA A 29 6.58 -11.15 -6.75
C ALA A 29 5.53 -10.44 -7.63
N ALA A 30 4.41 -10.06 -7.03
CA ALA A 30 3.40 -9.30 -7.72
C ALA A 30 4.05 -7.98 -8.14
N THR A 31 4.46 -7.91 -9.41
CA THR A 31 4.91 -6.65 -10.00
C THR A 31 3.74 -5.69 -9.90
N ALA A 32 3.89 -4.63 -9.12
CA ALA A 32 2.89 -3.58 -9.02
C ALA A 32 2.82 -2.92 -10.40
N LYS A 33 1.89 -3.36 -11.24
CA LYS A 33 1.65 -2.77 -12.55
C LYS A 33 1.20 -1.33 -12.31
N PRO A 34 1.86 -0.31 -12.91
CA PRO A 34 1.31 1.04 -12.89
C PRO A 34 -0.13 0.98 -13.40
N PRO A 35 -1.03 1.85 -12.91
CA PRO A 35 -2.40 1.79 -13.33
C PRO A 35 -2.39 1.96 -14.86
N GLY A 36 -3.05 1.04 -15.58
CA GLY A 36 -3.36 1.32 -16.98
C GLY A 36 -4.14 2.62 -17.07
N ALA A 37 -4.17 3.25 -18.24
CA ALA A 37 -4.89 4.51 -18.48
C ALA A 37 -6.39 4.45 -18.09
N ASP A 38 -6.92 3.25 -17.85
CA ASP A 38 -8.31 2.94 -17.54
C ASP A 38 -8.58 2.72 -16.03
N ALA A 39 -7.55 2.78 -15.17
CA ALA A 39 -7.75 2.65 -13.73
C ALA A 39 -8.30 3.96 -13.17
N VAL A 40 -9.61 4.00 -12.94
CA VAL A 40 -10.25 5.12 -12.24
C VAL A 40 -9.77 5.15 -10.80
N MET A 41 -9.08 6.22 -10.45
CA MET A 41 -8.51 6.47 -9.13
C MET A 41 -9.27 7.61 -8.46
N ILE A 42 -9.47 7.50 -7.16
CA ILE A 42 -10.09 8.54 -6.35
C ILE A 42 -9.08 9.09 -5.35
N ARG A 43 -9.07 10.42 -5.22
CA ARG A 43 -8.28 11.10 -4.20
C ARG A 43 -8.93 10.88 -2.83
N MET A 44 -8.19 10.24 -1.93
CA MET A 44 -8.63 9.91 -0.57
C MET A 44 -8.05 10.85 0.48
N ILE A 45 -6.86 11.37 0.21
CA ILE A 45 -6.16 12.31 1.10
C ILE A 45 -5.57 13.41 0.24
N ALA A 46 -5.70 14.62 0.73
CA ALA A 46 -4.94 15.77 0.27
C ALA A 46 -4.28 16.40 1.50
N CYS A 47 -2.99 16.68 1.38
CA CYS A 47 -2.20 17.37 2.37
C CYS A 47 -1.48 18.56 1.76
N GLU A 48 -1.40 19.65 2.51
CA GLU A 48 -0.69 20.86 2.09
C GLU A 48 0.44 21.17 3.08
N GLY A 49 1.65 21.30 2.56
CA GLY A 49 2.82 21.83 3.27
C GLY A 49 3.31 23.12 2.63
N GLU A 50 4.43 23.65 3.12
CA GLU A 50 5.08 24.82 2.54
C GLU A 50 5.60 24.47 1.12
N ASP A 51 5.00 25.09 0.10
CA ASP A 51 5.31 24.89 -1.33
C ASP A 51 5.18 23.46 -1.86
N VAL A 52 4.47 22.59 -1.13
CA VAL A 52 4.29 21.19 -1.47
C VAL A 52 2.85 20.74 -1.26
N ARG A 53 2.28 20.03 -2.23
CA ARG A 53 1.01 19.33 -2.07
C ARG A 53 1.22 17.83 -2.19
N MET A 54 0.58 17.07 -1.32
CA MET A 54 0.66 15.62 -1.31
C MET A 54 -0.74 15.05 -1.44
N GLU A 55 -0.91 14.14 -2.37
CA GLU A 55 -2.21 13.53 -2.63
C GLU A 55 -2.06 12.00 -2.59
N VAL A 56 -3.01 11.32 -1.95
CA VAL A 56 -3.07 9.86 -1.96
C VAL A 56 -4.32 9.44 -2.73
N TYR A 57 -4.11 8.57 -3.70
CA TYR A 57 -5.13 8.04 -4.58
C TYR A 57 -5.30 6.55 -4.36
N LEU A 58 -6.55 6.10 -4.24
CA LEU A 58 -6.90 4.69 -4.18
C LEU A 58 -7.74 4.28 -5.40
N PRO A 59 -7.71 3.01 -5.82
CA PRO A 59 -8.62 2.52 -6.83
C PRO A 59 -10.08 2.72 -6.40
N LEU A 60 -10.95 3.13 -7.32
CA LEU A 60 -12.38 3.34 -7.08
C LEU A 60 -13.07 2.12 -6.42
N SER A 61 -12.61 0.91 -6.73
CA SER A 61 -13.14 -0.32 -6.10
C SER A 61 -12.93 -0.39 -4.58
N VAL A 62 -11.98 0.38 -4.05
CA VAL A 62 -11.62 0.44 -2.64
C VAL A 62 -12.26 1.64 -1.93
N ASP A 63 -12.45 2.75 -2.65
CA ASP A 63 -12.96 4.04 -2.16
C ASP A 63 -14.21 3.92 -1.29
N ARG A 64 -15.09 2.96 -1.61
CA ARG A 64 -16.38 2.89 -0.93
C ARG A 64 -16.25 2.68 0.58
N HIS A 65 -15.42 1.76 1.07
CA HIS A 65 -15.15 1.58 2.51
C HIS A 65 -13.92 0.67 2.71
N MET A 66 -12.71 1.23 2.89
CA MET A 66 -11.62 0.44 3.45
C MET A 66 -12.03 -0.06 4.83
N ARG A 67 -11.80 -1.36 5.09
CA ARG A 67 -12.08 -1.96 6.40
C ARG A 67 -10.86 -1.81 7.31
N GLY A 68 -11.06 -1.68 8.61
CA GLY A 68 -9.95 -1.73 9.57
C GLY A 68 -9.07 -2.96 9.37
N GLY A 69 -7.75 -2.75 9.29
CA GLY A 69 -6.74 -3.77 9.00
C GLY A 69 -6.52 -4.07 7.51
N GLN A 70 -7.31 -3.49 6.60
CA GLN A 70 -7.14 -3.67 5.17
C GLN A 70 -5.91 -2.92 4.65
N SER A 71 -5.18 -3.55 3.72
CA SER A 71 -4.06 -2.96 3.00
C SER A 71 -4.30 -3.04 1.50
N VAL A 72 -4.07 -1.93 0.80
CA VAL A 72 -4.26 -1.82 -0.66
C VAL A 72 -3.09 -1.10 -1.31
N ILE A 73 -2.88 -1.35 -2.59
CA ILE A 73 -1.94 -0.56 -3.39
C ILE A 73 -2.66 0.66 -3.94
N GLY A 74 -2.16 1.83 -3.57
CA GLY A 74 -2.58 3.13 -4.06
C GLY A 74 -1.42 3.86 -4.72
N TYR A 75 -1.62 5.14 -4.97
CA TYR A 75 -0.62 6.02 -5.54
C TYR A 75 -0.49 7.29 -4.72
N TYR A 76 0.74 7.71 -4.50
CA TYR A 76 1.10 8.94 -3.85
C TYR A 76 1.60 9.91 -4.92
N ALA A 77 1.03 11.11 -4.95
CA ALA A 77 1.53 12.20 -5.76
C ALA A 77 2.22 13.21 -4.85
N LEU A 78 3.45 13.56 -5.19
CA LEU A 78 4.14 14.71 -4.61
C LEU A 78 4.17 15.82 -5.65
N ASP A 79 3.36 16.85 -5.42
CA ASP A 79 3.30 18.03 -6.26
C ASP A 79 4.29 19.08 -5.77
N LEU A 80 5.36 19.22 -6.55
CA LEU A 80 6.43 20.18 -6.37
C LEU A 80 6.39 21.23 -7.50
N THR A 81 5.18 21.55 -8.01
CA THR A 81 5.02 22.51 -9.12
C THR A 81 5.60 23.89 -8.77
N ALA A 82 5.61 24.28 -7.49
CA ALA A 82 6.27 25.49 -7.01
C ALA A 82 7.78 25.53 -7.34
N VAL A 83 8.43 24.37 -7.49
CA VAL A 83 9.84 24.22 -7.89
C VAL A 83 10.00 23.59 -9.28
N ASN A 84 8.98 23.70 -10.15
CA ASN A 84 8.95 23.19 -11.53
C ASN A 84 9.26 21.69 -11.67
N LYS A 85 8.94 20.89 -10.65
CA LYS A 85 8.98 19.42 -10.74
C LYS A 85 7.54 18.93 -10.86
N GLY A 86 7.28 18.13 -11.90
CA GLY A 86 5.95 17.55 -12.13
C GLY A 86 5.50 16.65 -10.97
N LYS A 87 4.27 16.12 -11.03
CA LYS A 87 3.72 15.19 -10.04
C LYS A 87 4.04 13.73 -10.42
N PRO A 88 5.17 13.12 -9.99
CA PRO A 88 5.31 11.68 -10.15
C PRO A 88 4.27 10.97 -9.29
N LEU A 89 3.55 10.02 -9.89
CA LEU A 89 2.72 9.06 -9.17
C LEU A 89 3.59 7.89 -8.75
N GLU A 90 3.83 7.76 -7.45
CA GLU A 90 4.62 6.67 -6.88
C GLU A 90 3.68 5.62 -6.27
N PRO A 91 3.89 4.32 -6.52
CA PRO A 91 3.07 3.28 -5.88
C PRO A 91 3.32 3.27 -4.38
N VAL A 92 2.24 3.24 -3.60
CA VAL A 92 2.30 3.15 -2.14
C VAL A 92 1.40 2.06 -1.62
N ARG A 93 1.76 1.50 -0.48
CA ARG A 93 0.88 0.62 0.28
C ARG A 93 0.13 1.46 1.30
N VAL A 94 -1.19 1.49 1.17
CA VAL A 94 -2.07 2.22 2.08
C VAL A 94 -2.76 1.21 2.99
N THR A 95 -2.62 1.38 4.30
CA THR A 95 -3.18 0.46 5.30
C THR A 95 -4.03 1.25 6.30
N LEU A 96 -5.29 0.87 6.45
CA LEU A 96 -6.15 1.40 7.50
C LEU A 96 -5.93 0.57 8.77
N SER A 97 -5.65 1.22 9.90
CA SER A 97 -5.49 0.54 11.18
C SER A 97 -6.76 -0.19 11.60
N THR A 98 -6.63 -1.24 12.43
CA THR A 98 -7.79 -2.03 12.90
C THR A 98 -8.79 -1.20 13.70
N ASP A 99 -8.32 -0.16 14.39
CA ASP A 99 -9.16 0.79 15.12
C ASP A 99 -9.70 1.94 14.25
N GLU A 100 -9.38 1.93 12.96
CA GLU A 100 -9.82 2.91 11.94
C GLU A 100 -9.46 4.37 12.28
N LYS A 101 -8.41 4.57 13.08
CA LYS A 101 -7.94 5.91 13.48
C LYS A 101 -6.77 6.41 12.66
N ILE A 102 -5.98 5.51 12.07
CA ILE A 102 -4.73 5.83 11.39
C ILE A 102 -4.71 5.18 10.02
N VAL A 103 -4.38 5.97 9.00
CA VAL A 103 -3.97 5.49 7.69
C VAL A 103 -2.46 5.50 7.63
N THR A 104 -1.85 4.36 7.34
CA THR A 104 -0.41 4.25 7.11
C THR A 104 -0.15 4.25 5.61
N VAL A 105 0.68 5.18 5.16
CA VAL A 105 1.15 5.29 3.77
C VAL A 105 2.61 4.86 3.73
N ASP A 106 2.87 3.73 3.11
CA ASP A 106 4.20 3.12 3.01
C ASP A 106 4.73 3.22 1.57
N GLN A 107 5.81 3.99 1.39
CA GLN A 107 6.55 4.14 0.13
C GLN A 107 7.59 3.02 -0.02
N TYR A 108 7.12 1.78 -0.01
CA TYR A 108 7.93 0.56 0.07
C TYR A 108 8.98 0.40 -1.03
N LEU A 109 8.83 1.07 -2.17
CA LEU A 109 9.82 1.07 -3.26
C LEU A 109 11.00 2.01 -3.02
N ARG A 110 10.85 3.01 -2.14
CA ARG A 110 11.87 4.02 -1.84
C ARG A 110 12.60 3.78 -0.53
N GLY A 111 12.15 2.80 0.26
CA GLY A 111 12.70 2.50 1.58
C GLY A 111 12.54 3.67 2.58
N LEU A 112 11.54 4.53 2.37
CA LEU A 112 11.24 5.63 3.28
C LEU A 112 10.42 5.11 4.47
N PRO A 113 10.55 5.71 5.66
CA PRO A 113 9.66 5.41 6.79
C PRO A 113 8.19 5.58 6.40
N PRO A 114 7.29 4.67 6.80
CA PRO A 114 5.87 4.83 6.56
C PRO A 114 5.31 6.07 7.28
N THR A 115 4.52 6.87 6.57
CA THR A 115 3.82 8.01 7.15
C THR A 115 2.52 7.55 7.81
N ARG A 116 2.22 8.04 9.02
CA ARG A 116 0.97 7.76 9.73
C ARG A 116 0.10 8.99 9.74
N ILE A 117 -1.08 8.90 9.14
CA ILE A 117 -2.02 10.00 8.97
C ILE A 117 -3.28 9.70 9.78
N PRO A 118 -3.73 10.59 10.68
CA PRO A 118 -5.02 10.41 11.34
C PRO A 118 -6.15 10.40 10.32
N VAL A 119 -7.10 9.47 10.46
CA VAL A 119 -8.27 9.36 9.56
C VAL A 119 -9.11 10.64 9.58
N ALA A 120 -9.19 11.31 10.73
CA ALA A 120 -9.88 12.60 10.86
C ALA A 120 -9.14 13.78 10.19
N GLY A 121 -7.93 13.56 9.66
CA GLY A 121 -7.01 14.60 9.25
C GLY A 121 -6.19 15.15 10.41
N GLY A 122 -5.22 15.99 10.10
CA GLY A 122 -4.30 16.55 11.08
C GLY A 122 -2.97 16.98 10.48
N THR A 123 -2.05 17.40 11.35
CA THR A 123 -0.69 17.77 10.95
C THR A 123 0.21 16.54 11.01
N VAL A 124 0.93 16.26 9.93
CA VAL A 124 1.82 15.11 9.80
C VAL A 124 3.11 15.46 9.10
N ASP A 125 4.14 14.68 9.42
CA ASP A 125 5.45 14.74 8.76
C ASP A 125 5.58 13.51 7.85
N PHE A 126 5.81 13.72 6.55
CA PHE A 126 5.99 12.63 5.59
C PHE A 126 7.45 12.15 5.56
N ASP A 127 8.35 13.09 5.26
CA ASP A 127 9.79 12.97 5.28
C ASP A 127 10.32 14.38 5.55
N GLN A 128 11.32 14.50 6.43
CA GLN A 128 11.86 15.80 6.83
C GLN A 128 12.42 16.62 5.65
N ARG A 129 12.72 15.99 4.52
CA ARG A 129 13.26 16.64 3.32
C ARG A 129 12.19 17.21 2.40
N PHE A 130 10.94 16.73 2.51
CA PHE A 130 9.92 17.03 1.51
C PHE A 130 8.72 17.77 2.09
N ALA A 131 8.27 17.42 3.29
CA ALA A 131 7.11 18.04 3.89
C ALA A 131 7.06 17.78 5.39
N THR A 132 7.54 18.75 6.16
CA THR A 132 7.27 18.85 7.60
C THR A 132 6.03 19.69 7.84
N HIS A 133 5.26 19.37 8.88
CA HIS A 133 4.05 20.08 9.27
C HIS A 133 2.98 20.17 8.18
N ALA A 134 2.88 19.12 7.33
CA ALA A 134 1.85 19.06 6.31
C ALA A 134 0.46 18.91 6.95
N LYS A 135 -0.47 19.77 6.56
CA LYS A 135 -1.87 19.68 7.00
C LYS A 135 -2.64 18.77 6.07
N CYS A 136 -3.02 17.60 6.55
CA CYS A 136 -3.86 16.65 5.84
C CYS A 136 -5.33 16.83 6.19
N GLY A 137 -6.19 16.76 5.17
CA GLY A 137 -7.62 16.57 5.35
C GLY A 137 -7.99 15.16 5.81
N PRO A 138 -9.29 14.92 6.08
CA PRO A 138 -9.77 13.59 6.46
C PRO A 138 -9.56 12.56 5.33
N PHE A 139 -9.42 11.30 5.72
CA PHE A 139 -9.39 10.16 4.81
C PHE A 139 -10.80 9.84 4.34
N GLN A 140 -11.17 10.37 3.17
CA GLN A 140 -12.47 10.20 2.55
C GLN A 140 -12.39 10.46 1.05
N SER A 141 -13.33 9.94 0.28
CA SER A 141 -13.50 10.31 -1.13
C SER A 141 -13.61 11.84 -1.27
N GLN A 142 -12.71 12.44 -2.06
CA GLN A 142 -12.69 13.90 -2.27
C GLN A 142 -13.23 14.31 -3.65
N ASP A 143 -13.82 13.39 -4.41
CA ASP A 143 -14.36 13.72 -5.72
C ASP A 143 -15.81 14.22 -5.61
N PRO A 144 -16.10 15.49 -5.99
CA PRO A 144 -17.44 16.05 -5.93
C PRO A 144 -18.45 15.35 -6.88
N ASN A 145 -17.99 14.55 -7.84
CA ASN A 145 -18.86 13.86 -8.81
C ASN A 145 -19.10 12.37 -8.48
N PHE A 146 -18.43 11.81 -7.47
CA PHE A 146 -18.59 10.39 -7.08
C PHE A 146 -19.45 10.21 -5.82
N GLY A 147 -20.02 11.30 -5.29
CA GLY A 147 -20.99 11.30 -4.20
C GLY A 147 -22.36 11.78 -4.67
N ASN A 148 -23.20 10.84 -5.14
CA ASN A 148 -24.66 10.96 -5.15
C ASN A 148 -25.24 9.63 -4.68
#